data_AF-A0A645FTI0-F1
#
_entry.id   AF-A0A645FTI0-F1
#
_cell.length_a   1.000
_cell.length_b   1.000
_cell.length_c   1.000
_cell.angle_alpha   90.00
_cell.angle_beta   90.00
_cell.angle_gamma   90.00
#
_symmetry.space_group_name_H-M   'P 1'
#
loop_
_entity.id
_entity.type
_entity.pdbx_description
1 polymer ?
#
loop_
_entity_poly.entity_id
_entity_poly.type
_entity_poly.pdbx_seq_one_letter_code
_entity_poly.pdbx_strand_id
1 'polypeptide(L)'
;MRRGEINNIFPYQENADIMFNSALIFELPLLKYYAEPLLRRIPANSPASTDSIRLLKFLSYIQELQPAEIEKVPPTSVMREFIGGSSFSY
;
A
#
# COMPACT_ATOMS: atom_id res chain seq x y z
N MET A 1 -5.72 2.88 18.21
CA MET A 1 -6.59 3.22 17.07
C MET A 1 -7.74 2.24 16.81
N ARG A 2 -7.71 0.97 17.27
CA ARG A 2 -8.82 0.01 17.05
C ARG A 2 -10.12 0.24 17.84
N ARG A 3 -10.11 1.10 18.86
CA ARG A 3 -11.26 1.25 19.78
C ARG A 3 -12.51 1.81 19.08
N GLY A 4 -12.32 2.70 18.10
CA GLY A 4 -13.43 3.24 17.29
C GLY A 4 -14.04 2.17 16.38
N GLU A 5 -13.22 1.37 15.72
CA GLU A 5 -13.67 0.27 14.84
C GLU A 5 -14.37 -0.83 15.63
N ILE A 6 -13.83 -1.22 16.80
CA ILE A 6 -14.41 -2.25 17.69
C ILE A 6 -15.78 -1.82 18.22
N ASN A 7 -15.97 -0.54 18.51
CA ASN A 7 -17.23 -0.08 19.10
C ASN A 7 -18.27 0.28 18.03
N ASN A 8 -17.84 0.74 16.85
CA ASN A 8 -18.74 1.36 15.87
C ASN A 8 -18.74 0.72 14.48
N ILE A 9 -17.79 -0.16 14.14
CA ILE A 9 -17.71 -0.80 12.81
C ILE A 9 -17.96 -2.31 12.92
N PHE A 10 -17.11 -3.04 13.64
CA PHE A 10 -17.22 -4.52 13.71
C PHE A 10 -18.57 -5.05 14.25
N PRO A 11 -19.20 -4.44 15.28
CA PRO A 11 -20.48 -4.92 15.79
C PRO A 11 -21.64 -4.80 14.80
N TYR A 12 -21.52 -3.88 13.83
CA TYR A 12 -22.56 -3.58 12.87
C TYR A 12 -22.28 -4.12 11.47
N GLN A 13 -21.12 -4.73 11.25
CA GLN A 13 -20.70 -5.26 9.94
C GLN A 13 -21.67 -6.31 9.40
N GLU A 14 -22.19 -7.21 10.24
CA GLU A 14 -23.16 -8.25 9.86
C GLU A 14 -24.57 -7.68 9.57
N ASN A 15 -24.83 -6.43 9.98
CA ASN A 15 -26.09 -5.74 9.71
C ASN A 15 -25.99 -4.81 8.48
N ALA A 16 -24.85 -4.78 7.79
CA ALA A 16 -24.68 -3.97 6.60
C ALA A 16 -25.39 -4.60 5.40
N ASP A 17 -26.16 -3.79 4.65
CA ASP A 17 -26.81 -4.26 3.43
C ASP A 17 -25.79 -4.71 2.35
N ILE A 18 -24.61 -4.06 2.32
CA ILE A 18 -23.52 -4.35 1.39
C ILE A 18 -22.16 -4.15 2.08
N MET A 19 -21.24 -5.10 1.87
CA MET A 19 -19.83 -5.00 2.25
C MET A 19 -18.94 -5.14 1.01
N PHE A 20 -17.96 -4.26 0.85
CA PHE A 20 -17.02 -4.29 -0.29
C PHE A 20 -15.57 -4.27 0.20
N ASN A 21 -14.75 -5.15 -0.37
CA ASN A 21 -13.31 -5.17 -0.14
C ASN A 21 -12.60 -4.53 -1.34
N SER A 22 -11.97 -3.38 -1.11
CA SER A 22 -11.23 -2.64 -2.13
C SER A 22 -9.76 -3.06 -2.26
N ALA A 23 -9.31 -4.08 -1.51
CA ALA A 23 -7.92 -4.53 -1.55
C ALA A 23 -7.58 -5.10 -2.93
N LEU A 24 -6.43 -4.69 -3.47
CA LEU A 24 -5.96 -5.12 -4.77
C LEU A 24 -4.67 -5.94 -4.60
N ILE A 25 -4.58 -7.09 -5.26
CA ILE A 25 -3.45 -8.03 -5.07
C ILE A 25 -2.09 -7.41 -5.46
N PHE A 26 -2.11 -6.40 -6.33
CA PHE A 26 -0.91 -5.75 -6.85
C PHE A 26 -0.43 -4.56 -5.99
N GLU A 27 -1.10 -4.22 -4.88
CA GLU A 27 -0.73 -3.07 -4.04
C GLU A 27 0.66 -3.22 -3.41
N LEU A 28 0.97 -4.40 -2.84
CA LEU A 28 2.28 -4.67 -2.27
C LEU A 28 3.39 -4.76 -3.34
N PRO A 29 3.20 -5.47 -4.48
CA PRO A 29 4.11 -5.40 -5.61
C PRO A 29 4.40 -3.99 -6.13
N LEU A 30 3.36 -3.14 -6.24
CA LEU A 30 3.49 -1.74 -6.66
C LEU A 30 4.27 -0.93 -5.61
N LEU A 31 3.91 -1.07 -4.34
CA LEU A 31 4.60 -0.40 -3.23
C LEU A 31 6.09 -0.77 -3.20
N LYS A 32 6.42 -2.05 -3.37
CA LYS A 32 7.81 -2.53 -3.36
C LYS A 32 8.67 -1.80 -4.39
N TYR A 33 8.17 -1.64 -5.63
CA TYR A 33 8.87 -0.97 -6.72
C TYR A 33 9.36 0.43 -6.31
N TYR A 34 8.51 1.21 -5.64
CA TYR A 34 8.86 2.57 -5.19
C TYR A 34 9.58 2.61 -3.83
N ALA A 35 9.17 1.78 -2.88
CA ALA A 35 9.63 1.86 -1.49
C ALA A 35 11.02 1.26 -1.28
N GLU A 36 11.33 0.12 -1.92
CA GLU A 36 12.61 -0.56 -1.74
C GLU A 36 13.84 0.32 -1.99
N PRO A 37 13.96 1.04 -3.12
CA PRO A 37 15.12 1.90 -3.36
C PRO A 37 15.24 3.04 -2.34
N LEU A 38 14.13 3.53 -1.79
CA LEU A 38 14.13 4.57 -0.75
C LEU A 38 14.58 4.01 0.60
N LEU A 39 14.09 2.83 0.98
CA LEU A 39 14.47 2.17 2.22
C LEU A 39 15.96 1.80 2.25
N ARG A 40 16.52 1.36 1.10
CA ARG A 40 17.96 1.05 0.97
C ARG A 40 18.87 2.27 1.11
N ARG A 41 18.35 3.48 0.89
CA ARG A 41 19.12 4.73 1.05
C ARG A 41 19.22 5.20 2.50
N ILE A 42 18.50 4.58 3.42
CA ILE A 42 18.53 4.96 4.83
C ILE A 42 19.89 4.55 5.44
N PRO A 43 20.66 5.51 5.99
CA PRO A 43 21.95 5.21 6.61
C PRO A 43 21.82 4.33 7.85
N ALA A 44 22.84 3.50 8.12
CA ALA A 44 22.83 2.58 9.27
C ALA A 44 22.78 3.29 10.63
N ASN A 45 23.28 4.52 10.72
CA ASN A 45 23.25 5.36 11.92
C ASN A 45 21.94 6.18 12.05
N SER A 46 21.02 6.07 11.10
CA SER A 46 19.71 6.70 11.20
C SER A 46 18.88 6.01 12.29
N PRO A 47 18.11 6.75 13.10
CA PRO A 47 17.15 6.15 14.02
C PRO A 47 16.10 5.27 13.30
N ALA A 48 15.89 5.46 11.99
CA ALA A 48 14.99 4.66 11.16
C ALA A 48 15.62 3.37 10.60
N SER A 49 16.89 3.10 10.88
CA SER A 49 17.63 1.95 10.33
C SER A 49 17.01 0.59 10.68
N THR A 50 16.58 0.41 11.94
CA THR A 50 15.93 -0.84 12.36
C THR A 50 14.62 -1.08 11.62
N ASP A 51 13.81 -0.03 11.43
CA ASP A 51 12.57 -0.13 10.68
C ASP A 51 12.80 -0.34 9.18
N SER A 52 13.81 0.31 8.60
CA SER A 52 14.13 0.12 7.18
C SER A 52 14.53 -1.32 6.88
N ILE A 53 15.36 -1.93 7.73
CA ILE A 53 15.76 -3.34 7.61
C ILE A 53 14.55 -4.26 7.77
N ARG A 54 13.68 -3.99 8.74
CA ARG A 54 12.47 -4.78 8.96
C ARG A 54 11.52 -4.72 7.76
N LEU A 55 11.31 -3.53 7.19
CA LEU A 55 10.47 -3.33 6.01
C LEU A 55 11.10 -3.97 4.77
N LEU A 56 12.41 -3.85 4.56
CA LEU A 56 13.12 -4.52 3.47
C LEU A 56 12.99 -6.04 3.56
N LYS A 57 13.12 -6.61 4.77
CA LYS A 57 12.92 -8.05 4.98
C LYS A 57 11.48 -8.46 4.66
N PHE A 58 10.49 -7.68 5.08
CA PHE A 58 9.09 -7.92 4.73
C PHE A 58 8.87 -7.91 3.21
N LEU A 59 9.39 -6.89 2.52
CA LEU A 59 9.24 -6.73 1.07
C LEU A 59 10.03 -7.77 0.26
N SER A 60 11.06 -8.39 0.83
CA SER A 60 11.90 -9.38 0.14
C SER A 60 11.15 -10.63 -0.35
N TYR A 61 9.99 -10.93 0.23
CA TYR A 61 9.13 -12.05 -0.16
C TYR A 61 8.15 -11.72 -1.30
N ILE A 62 8.08 -10.45 -1.71
CA ILE A 62 7.14 -9.96 -2.70
C ILE A 62 7.89 -9.73 -4.02
N GLN A 63 7.33 -10.16 -5.14
CA GLN A 63 7.83 -9.76 -6.46
C GLN A 63 7.28 -8.37 -6.79
N GLU A 64 8.15 -7.41 -7.10
CA GLU A 64 7.75 -6.08 -7.55
C GLU A 64 7.18 -6.10 -8.96
N LEU A 65 6.27 -5.15 -9.23
CA LEU A 65 5.77 -4.91 -10.58
C LEU A 65 6.87 -4.32 -11.47
N GLN A 66 6.80 -4.66 -12.75
CA GLN A 66 7.60 -4.05 -13.80
C GLN A 66 6.93 -2.76 -14.31
N PRO A 67 7.68 -1.80 -14.87
CA PRO A 67 7.13 -0.54 -15.37
C PRO A 67 5.92 -0.72 -16.31
N ALA A 68 5.99 -1.67 -17.24
CA ALA A 68 4.90 -1.98 -18.18
C ALA A 68 3.63 -2.55 -17.49
N GLU A 69 3.75 -3.08 -16.28
CA GLU A 69 2.62 -3.53 -15.46
C GLU A 69 2.06 -2.38 -14.63
N ILE A 70 2.91 -1.48 -14.13
CA ILE A 70 2.50 -0.25 -13.44
C ILE A 70 1.68 0.65 -14.37
N GLU A 71 2.05 0.75 -15.64
CA GLU A 71 1.28 1.50 -16.64
C GLU A 71 -0.15 0.99 -16.80
N LYS A 72 -0.39 -0.29 -16.55
CA LYS A 72 -1.72 -0.93 -16.64
C LYS A 72 -2.59 -0.69 -15.41
N VAL A 73 -2.07 -0.06 -14.35
CA VAL A 73 -2.88 0.32 -13.19
C VAL A 73 -4.03 1.21 -13.67
N PRO A 74 -5.30 0.89 -13.40
CA PRO A 74 -6.42 1.67 -13.91
C PRO A 74 -6.32 3.16 -13.52
N PRO A 75 -6.70 4.11 -14.41
CA PRO A 75 -6.67 5.54 -14.10
C PRO A 75 -7.65 5.93 -12.98
N THR A 76 -8.63 5.07 -12.70
CA THR A 76 -9.60 5.21 -11.60
C THR A 76 -9.12 4.60 -10.28
N SER A 77 -7.93 3.99 -10.23
CA SER A 77 -7.37 3.44 -9.00
C SER A 77 -6.93 4.56 -8.06
N VAL A 78 -7.26 4.45 -6.77
CA VAL A 78 -6.77 5.37 -5.72
C VAL A 78 -5.23 5.43 -5.68
N MET A 79 -4.54 4.36 -6.08
CA MET A 79 -3.08 4.35 -6.16
C MET A 79 -2.53 5.43 -7.11
N ARG A 80 -3.32 5.85 -8.10
CA ARG A 80 -2.96 6.92 -9.05
C ARG A 80 -2.83 8.30 -8.39
N GLU A 81 -3.34 8.50 -7.17
CA GLU A 81 -3.06 9.69 -6.37
C GLU A 81 -1.57 9.80 -5.98
N PHE A 82 -0.89 8.66 -5.83
CA PHE A 82 0.51 8.61 -5.41
C PHE A 82 1.48 8.48 -6.60
N ILE A 83 1.10 7.70 -7.61
CA ILE A 83 1.98 7.38 -8.76
C ILE A 83 1.66 8.21 -10.02
N GLY A 84 0.63 9.05 -9.97
CA GLY A 84 0.16 9.85 -11.12
C GLY A 84 -0.63 9.03 -12.15
N GLY A 85 -1.27 9.72 -13.10
CA GLY A 85 -2.11 9.12 -14.14
C GLY A 85 -3.58 8.89 -13.73
N SER A 86 -4.06 9.63 -12.74
CA SER A 86 -5.46 9.59 -12.31
C SER A 86 -6.36 10.24 -13.35
N SER A 87 -7.55 9.67 -13.57
CA SER A 87 -8.61 10.32 -14.36
C SER A 87 -9.42 11.33 -13.54
N PHE A 88 -9.23 11.39 -12.21
CA PHE A 88 -9.92 12.33 -11.34
C PHE A 88 -9.26 13.72 -11.40
N SER A 89 -10.08 14.76 -11.49
CA SER A 89 -9.66 16.16 -11.31
C SER A 89 -10.04 16.58 -9.90
N TYR A 90 -9.07 17.12 -9.16
CA TYR A 90 -9.24 17.64 -7.80
C TYR A 90 -9.16 19.17 -7.80
#